data_AF-A0A484NMF4-F1
#
_entry.id   AF-A0A484NMF4-F1
#
_cell.length_a   1.000
_cell.length_b   1.000
_cell.length_c   1.000
_cell.angle_alpha   90.00
_cell.angle_beta   90.00
_cell.angle_gamma   90.00
#
_symmetry.space_group_name_H-M   'P 1'
#
loop_
_entity.id
_entity.type
_entity.pdbx_description
1 polymer ?
#
loop_
_entity_poly.entity_id
_entity_poly.type
_entity_poly.pdbx_seq_one_letter_code
_entity_poly.pdbx_strand_id
1 'polypeptide(L)'
;MMKDFGHPKYVKAAFPAGVSFLDRDYDPETFLRSLTPLTDRAKIQDVDRETLASDMFHEMGSAMMRMVDMSQRLRTSEADRSRAYVEIADLNEALKAAKEQARQAEERAQQLAEEAARKARQEARDQAVAEFLASDAFQEEAFARMNDLFKAWGQTLEGKAFARSEGTSWYNLGLFRAQQVLSDRFLAGEDFPEPSDNLDELDTSIYYPNGGNPAGEQPNAE
;
A
#
# COMPACT_ATOMS: atom_id res chain seq x y z
N MET A 1 14.26 35.81 10.92
CA MET A 1 14.20 37.16 11.51
C MET A 1 14.64 37.07 12.97
N MET A 2 15.91 37.35 13.24
CA MET A 2 16.41 37.61 14.60
C MET A 2 16.70 39.11 14.66
N LYS A 3 15.85 39.87 15.36
CA LYS A 3 16.06 41.28 15.67
C LYS A 3 16.16 41.41 17.18
N ASP A 4 17.12 42.25 17.60
CA ASP A 4 17.18 42.93 18.90
C ASP A 4 17.94 42.26 20.06
N PHE A 5 19.17 41.82 19.81
CA PHE A 5 20.23 41.85 20.84
C PHE A 5 21.28 42.95 20.58
N GLY A 6 20.85 44.06 19.99
CA GLY A 6 21.67 45.23 19.72
C GLY A 6 20.99 46.51 20.21
N HIS A 7 20.60 46.58 21.48
CA HIS A 7 20.25 47.86 22.09
C HIS A 7 21.51 48.55 22.63
N PRO A 8 21.97 49.66 22.00
CA PRO A 8 23.21 50.35 22.40
C PRO A 8 23.10 51.11 23.72
N LYS A 9 21.91 51.11 24.36
CA LYS A 9 21.64 51.94 25.54
C LYS A 9 22.21 51.39 26.84
N TYR A 10 22.67 50.13 26.87
CA TYR A 10 23.15 49.50 28.12
C TYR A 10 24.56 48.90 28.07
N VAL A 11 25.29 49.02 26.94
CA VAL A 11 26.74 48.76 26.93
C VAL A 11 27.47 50.08 26.95
N LYS A 12 27.47 50.72 28.12
CA LYS A 12 28.49 51.71 28.47
C LYS A 12 29.43 51.06 29.49
N ALA A 13 30.07 49.96 29.08
CA ALA A 13 31.24 49.47 29.76
C ALA A 13 32.37 50.46 29.46
N ALA A 14 32.67 51.29 30.44
CA ALA A 14 33.78 52.23 30.43
C ALA A 14 35.10 51.46 30.46
N PHE A 15 35.53 50.94 29.31
CA PHE A 15 36.95 50.71 29.09
C PHE A 15 37.49 51.94 28.37
N PRO A 16 38.52 52.62 28.93
CA PRO A 16 39.18 53.70 28.23
C PRO A 16 39.68 53.19 26.87
N ALA A 17 39.44 53.96 25.81
CA ALA A 17 39.98 53.63 24.50
C ALA A 17 41.52 53.74 24.55
N GLY A 18 42.23 52.65 24.24
CA GLY A 18 43.69 52.64 24.06
C GLY A 18 44.50 51.71 24.97
N VAL A 19 43.89 50.88 25.83
CA VAL A 19 44.66 50.01 26.74
C VAL A 19 44.92 48.64 26.10
N SER A 20 46.17 48.38 25.68
CA SER A 20 46.64 47.04 25.31
C SER A 20 47.12 46.31 26.57
N PHE A 21 46.51 45.19 26.90
CA PHE A 21 46.87 44.37 28.07
C PHE A 21 48.16 43.55 27.89
N LEU A 22 48.87 43.73 26.78
CA LEU A 22 50.04 42.93 26.41
C LEU A 22 51.38 43.57 26.81
N ASP A 23 51.45 44.90 26.99
CA ASP A 23 52.73 45.61 27.17
C ASP A 23 53.09 46.00 28.62
N ARG A 24 52.29 45.63 29.63
CA ARG A 24 52.56 45.91 31.07
C ARG A 24 52.80 47.39 31.45
N ASP A 25 52.68 48.35 30.55
CA ASP A 25 52.76 49.78 30.84
C ASP A 25 51.43 50.35 31.34
N TYR A 26 50.92 49.79 32.43
CA TYR A 26 49.72 50.30 33.09
C TYR A 26 49.89 50.32 34.60
N ASP A 27 49.62 51.48 35.23
CA ASP A 27 49.67 51.67 36.69
C ASP A 27 48.39 51.13 37.36
N PRO A 28 48.45 49.97 38.04
CA PRO A 28 47.28 49.28 38.55
C PRO A 28 46.47 50.11 39.55
N GLU A 29 47.09 51.04 40.29
CA GLU A 29 46.35 51.91 41.23
C GLU A 29 45.38 52.85 40.52
N THR A 30 45.77 53.38 39.35
CA THR A 30 44.95 54.31 38.57
C THR A 30 43.73 53.61 37.95
N PHE A 31 43.82 52.33 37.60
CA PHE A 31 42.66 51.57 37.07
C PHE A 31 41.64 51.33 38.16
N LEU A 32 42.12 50.83 39.30
CA LEU A 32 41.29 50.47 40.44
C LEU A 32 40.53 51.70 40.95
N ARG A 33 41.16 52.88 40.94
CA ARG A 33 40.51 54.16 41.29
C ARG A 33 39.45 54.62 40.30
N SER A 34 39.54 54.26 39.02
CA SER A 34 38.55 54.68 38.01
C SER A 34 37.24 53.88 38.07
N LEU A 35 37.25 52.73 38.75
CA LEU A 35 36.10 51.85 38.93
C LEU A 35 35.33 52.09 40.25
N THR A 36 35.83 52.94 41.16
CA THR A 36 35.18 53.21 42.45
C THR A 36 34.26 54.44 42.36
N PRO A 37 32.95 54.34 42.66
CA PRO A 37 32.04 55.49 42.66
C PRO A 37 32.45 56.56 43.68
N LEU A 38 32.41 57.85 43.28
CA LEU A 38 32.95 58.98 44.06
C LEU A 38 32.38 59.15 45.48
N THR A 39 31.19 58.61 45.76
CA THR A 39 30.45 58.83 47.00
C THR A 39 31.08 58.13 48.22
N ASP A 40 31.92 57.10 48.04
CA ASP A 40 32.57 56.40 49.17
C ASP A 40 33.98 56.91 49.51
N ARG A 41 34.50 57.89 48.77
CA ARG A 41 35.89 58.36 48.94
C ARG A 41 36.17 59.05 50.28
N ALA A 42 35.12 59.53 50.98
CA ALA A 42 35.25 60.20 52.28
C ALA A 42 35.15 59.25 53.49
N LYS A 43 34.61 58.03 53.33
CA LYS A 43 34.45 57.06 54.44
C LYS A 43 35.66 56.15 54.64
N ILE A 44 36.61 56.17 53.71
CA ILE A 44 37.79 55.29 53.72
C ILE A 44 38.94 55.87 54.57
N GLN A 45 38.85 57.13 55.03
CA GLN A 45 39.93 57.75 55.81
C GLN A 45 40.01 57.30 57.29
N ASP A 46 38.98 56.67 57.84
CA ASP A 46 38.88 56.32 59.27
C ASP A 46 38.71 54.81 59.52
N VAL A 47 38.86 53.99 58.49
CA VAL A 47 38.81 52.52 58.59
C VAL A 47 40.23 51.98 58.52
N ASP A 48 40.57 51.11 59.46
CA ASP A 48 41.87 50.46 59.53
C ASP A 48 42.19 49.74 58.21
N ARG A 49 43.38 49.99 57.67
CA ARG A 49 43.79 49.58 56.32
C ARG A 49 43.74 48.05 56.16
N GLU A 50 43.95 47.31 57.25
CA GLU A 50 43.89 45.85 57.29
C GLU A 50 42.44 45.33 57.26
N THR A 51 41.48 45.99 57.93
CA THR A 51 40.06 45.60 57.89
C THR A 51 39.44 45.87 56.51
N LEU A 52 39.76 47.02 55.89
CA LEU A 52 39.31 47.31 54.52
C LEU A 52 39.89 46.30 53.50
N ALA A 53 41.17 45.95 53.62
CA ALA A 53 41.79 44.95 52.75
C ALA A 53 41.15 43.56 52.93
N SER A 54 40.90 43.14 54.18
CA SER A 54 40.27 41.85 54.51
C SER A 54 38.86 41.72 53.93
N ASP A 55 38.04 42.77 54.04
CA ASP A 55 36.67 42.78 53.50
C ASP A 55 36.68 42.72 51.97
N MET A 56 37.60 43.45 51.33
CA MET A 56 37.78 43.39 49.87
C MET A 56 38.23 42.00 49.40
N PHE A 57 39.13 41.32 50.12
CA PHE A 57 39.53 39.94 49.79
C PHE A 57 38.40 38.94 50.00
N HIS A 58 37.58 39.09 51.04
CA HIS A 58 36.40 38.26 51.28
C HIS A 58 35.31 38.44 50.22
N GLU A 59 35.04 39.69 49.83
CA GLU A 59 34.08 40.00 48.78
C GLU A 59 34.56 39.48 47.42
N MET A 60 35.85 39.66 47.12
CA MET A 60 36.46 39.13 45.90
C MET A 60 36.46 37.60 45.87
N GLY A 61 36.75 36.94 47.00
CA GLY A 61 36.65 35.49 47.13
C GLY A 61 35.21 34.99 46.93
N SER A 62 34.22 35.69 47.50
CA SER A 62 32.80 35.38 47.33
C SER A 62 32.32 35.60 45.89
N ALA A 63 32.79 36.66 45.24
CA ALA A 63 32.49 36.93 43.83
C ALA A 63 33.12 35.86 42.92
N MET A 64 34.35 35.43 43.20
CA MET A 64 35.03 34.36 42.47
C MET A 64 34.26 33.04 42.59
N MET A 65 33.78 32.68 43.79
CA MET A 65 32.97 31.47 43.99
C MET A 65 31.64 31.52 43.21
N ARG A 66 30.96 32.68 43.17
CA ARG A 66 29.76 32.87 42.35
C ARG A 66 30.04 32.76 40.85
N MET A 67 31.18 33.28 40.38
CA MET A 67 31.58 33.12 38.97
C MET A 67 31.88 31.66 38.61
N VAL A 68 32.49 30.89 39.51
CA VAL A 68 32.74 29.45 39.32
C VAL A 68 31.41 28.68 39.25
N ASP A 69 30.46 28.93 40.15
CA ASP A 69 29.12 28.32 40.12
C ASP A 69 28.35 28.67 38.84
N MET A 70 28.32 29.95 38.44
CA MET A 70 27.69 30.37 37.19
C MET A 70 28.32 29.71 35.97
N SER A 71 29.65 29.58 35.94
CA SER A 71 30.36 28.91 34.84
C SER A 71 30.03 27.41 34.78
N GLN A 72 29.88 26.76 35.94
CA GLN A 72 29.45 25.36 36.01
C GLN A 72 28.03 25.18 35.47
N ARG A 73 27.09 26.05 35.89
CA ARG A 73 25.70 26.04 35.42
C ARG A 73 25.57 26.32 33.92
N LEU A 74 26.41 27.21 33.39
CA LEU A 74 26.45 27.50 31.96
C LEU A 74 26.92 26.29 31.16
N ARG A 75 27.98 25.59 31.61
CA ARG A 75 28.45 24.34 30.98
C ARG A 75 27.39 23.24 30.98
N THR A 76 26.66 23.06 32.09
CA THR A 76 25.56 22.09 32.13
C THR A 76 24.42 22.48 31.19
N SER A 77 24.06 23.77 31.16
CA SER A 77 23.03 24.29 30.25
C SER A 77 23.41 24.14 28.77
N GLU A 78 24.67 24.34 28.41
CA GLU A 78 25.17 24.11 27.05
C GLU A 78 25.15 22.63 26.67
N ALA A 79 25.52 21.74 27.61
CA ALA A 79 25.42 20.30 27.42
C ALA A 79 23.96 19.84 27.25
N ASP A 80 23.04 20.35 28.07
CA ASP A 80 21.59 20.11 27.94
C ASP A 80 21.05 20.60 26.61
N ARG A 81 21.44 21.81 26.19
CA ARG A 81 21.04 22.38 24.90
C ARG A 81 21.56 21.54 23.73
N SER A 82 22.79 21.05 23.82
CA SER A 82 23.38 20.20 22.78
C SER A 82 22.66 18.86 22.69
N ARG A 83 22.30 18.25 23.83
CA ARG A 83 21.45 17.05 23.89
C ARG A 83 20.08 17.29 23.25
N ALA A 84 19.43 18.41 23.58
CA ALA A 84 18.13 18.75 23.01
C ALA A 84 18.18 18.90 21.48
N TYR A 85 19.26 19.45 20.92
CA TYR A 85 19.41 19.53 19.46
C TYR A 85 19.55 18.16 18.79
N VAL A 86 20.25 17.20 19.41
CA VAL A 86 20.34 15.83 18.91
C VAL A 86 18.97 15.15 18.97
N GLU A 87 18.26 15.27 20.09
CA GLU A 87 16.93 14.70 20.25
C GLU A 87 15.92 15.28 19.23
N ILE A 88 15.98 16.59 18.96
CA ILE A 88 15.18 17.22 17.91
C ILE A 88 15.53 16.67 16.52
N ALA A 89 16.82 16.38 16.25
CA ALA A 89 17.23 15.79 14.98
C ALA A 89 16.68 14.36 14.84
N ASP A 90 16.81 13.54 15.88
CA ASP A 90 16.29 12.18 15.91
C ASP A 90 14.77 12.14 15.76
N LEU A 91 14.05 13.02 16.46
CA LEU A 91 12.59 13.16 16.34
C LEU A 91 12.17 13.60 14.95
N ASN A 92 12.90 14.52 14.31
CA ASN A 92 12.62 14.92 12.93
C ASN A 92 12.80 13.76 11.96
N GLU A 93 13.82 12.93 12.16
CA GLU A 93 14.05 11.78 11.30
C GLU A 93 12.99 10.69 11.51
N ALA A 94 12.63 10.41 12.77
CA ALA A 94 11.52 9.53 13.10
C ALA A 94 10.19 10.03 12.50
N LEU A 95 9.94 11.34 12.54
CA LEU A 95 8.75 11.95 11.95
C LEU A 95 8.71 11.79 10.43
N LYS A 96 9.85 11.96 9.73
CA LYS A 96 9.92 11.72 8.28
C LYS A 96 9.62 10.25 7.95
N ALA A 97 10.25 9.33 8.69
CA ALA A 97 10.03 7.90 8.50
C ALA A 97 8.55 7.53 8.71
N ALA A 98 7.93 8.06 9.77
CA ALA A 98 6.51 7.84 10.06
C ALA A 98 5.59 8.40 8.97
N LYS A 99 5.89 9.61 8.45
CA LYS A 99 5.14 10.20 7.33
C LYS A 99 5.22 9.36 6.06
N GLU A 100 6.41 8.87 5.72
CA GLU A 100 6.59 8.04 4.54
C GLU A 100 5.89 6.68 4.70
N GLN A 101 5.96 6.09 5.89
CA GLN A 101 5.23 4.86 6.19
C GLN A 101 3.71 5.07 6.08
N ALA A 102 3.18 6.19 6.59
CA ALA A 102 1.76 6.53 6.45
C ALA A 102 1.36 6.73 4.98
N ARG A 103 2.18 7.44 4.20
CA ARG A 103 1.96 7.63 2.75
C ARG A 103 1.92 6.29 2.01
N GLN A 104 2.85 5.38 2.30
CA GLN A 104 2.88 4.05 1.69
C GLN A 104 1.68 3.19 2.11
N ALA A 105 1.25 3.29 3.36
CA ALA A 105 0.06 2.57 3.83
C ALA A 105 -1.20 3.08 3.13
N GLU A 106 -1.33 4.40 2.96
CA GLU A 106 -2.44 5.02 2.22
C GLU A 106 -2.42 4.60 0.74
N GLU A 107 -1.27 4.63 0.08
CA GLU A 107 -1.12 4.22 -1.31
C GLU A 107 -1.51 2.75 -1.51
N ARG A 108 -1.08 1.85 -0.60
CA ARG A 108 -1.50 0.44 -0.63
C ARG A 108 -3.01 0.28 -0.41
N ALA A 109 -3.60 1.05 0.51
CA ALA A 109 -5.04 1.00 0.76
C ALA A 109 -5.84 1.49 -0.46
N GLN A 110 -5.37 2.55 -1.13
CA GLN A 110 -5.97 3.05 -2.37
C GLN A 110 -5.87 2.03 -3.51
N GLN A 111 -4.71 1.41 -3.71
CA GLN A 111 -4.54 0.36 -4.72
C GLN A 111 -5.46 -0.84 -4.47
N LEU A 112 -5.56 -1.32 -3.23
CA LEU A 112 -6.48 -2.41 -2.89
C LEU A 112 -7.95 -2.02 -3.13
N ALA A 113 -8.33 -0.78 -2.80
CA ALA A 113 -9.68 -0.29 -3.05
C ALA A 113 -9.99 -0.18 -4.55
N GLU A 114 -9.03 0.29 -5.35
CA GLU A 114 -9.17 0.39 -6.80
C GLU A 114 -9.26 -0.99 -7.46
N GLU A 115 -8.41 -1.93 -7.06
CA GLU A 115 -8.47 -3.31 -7.54
C GLU A 115 -9.79 -3.99 -7.17
N ALA A 116 -10.28 -3.79 -5.95
CA ALA A 116 -11.58 -4.29 -5.51
C ALA A 116 -12.73 -3.68 -6.35
N ALA A 117 -12.70 -2.36 -6.59
CA ALA A 117 -13.69 -1.69 -7.43
C ALA A 117 -13.65 -2.17 -8.89
N ARG A 118 -12.45 -2.39 -9.45
CA ARG A 118 -12.28 -2.94 -10.80
C ARG A 118 -12.83 -4.36 -10.88
N LYS A 119 -12.54 -5.20 -9.89
CA LYS A 119 -13.05 -6.57 -9.81
C LYS A 119 -14.57 -6.58 -9.71
N ALA A 120 -15.17 -5.78 -8.83
CA ALA A 120 -16.61 -5.68 -8.69
C ALA A 120 -17.30 -5.21 -9.98
N ARG A 121 -16.70 -4.27 -10.72
CA ARG A 121 -17.21 -3.85 -12.04
C ARG A 121 -17.13 -4.97 -13.07
N GLN A 122 -16.06 -5.74 -13.07
CA GLN A 122 -15.90 -6.87 -13.97
C GLN A 122 -16.92 -7.97 -13.65
N GLU A 123 -17.10 -8.31 -12.38
CA GLU A 123 -18.10 -9.29 -11.94
C GLU A 123 -19.53 -8.84 -12.27
N ALA A 124 -19.86 -7.56 -12.07
CA ALA A 124 -21.17 -7.02 -12.45
C ALA A 124 -21.40 -7.09 -13.97
N ARG A 125 -20.36 -6.84 -14.77
CA ARG A 125 -20.44 -7.00 -16.22
C ARG A 125 -20.64 -8.47 -16.61
N ASP A 126 -19.86 -9.38 -16.04
CA ASP A 126 -19.93 -10.80 -16.37
C ASP A 126 -21.29 -11.39 -15.96
N GLN A 127 -21.84 -10.95 -14.82
CA GLN A 127 -23.18 -11.28 -14.38
C GLN A 127 -24.24 -10.75 -15.36
N ALA A 128 -24.16 -9.49 -15.78
CA ALA A 128 -25.10 -8.92 -16.75
C ALA A 128 -25.04 -9.65 -18.12
N VAL A 129 -23.85 -10.08 -18.55
CA VAL A 129 -23.70 -10.89 -19.76
C VAL A 129 -24.33 -12.28 -19.57
N ALA A 130 -24.09 -12.92 -18.43
CA ALA A 130 -24.69 -14.22 -18.13
C ALA A 130 -26.23 -14.14 -18.07
N GLU A 131 -26.78 -13.12 -17.44
CA GLU A 131 -28.23 -12.87 -17.39
C GLU A 131 -28.81 -12.58 -18.78
N PHE A 132 -28.12 -11.78 -19.60
CA PHE A 132 -28.54 -11.54 -20.98
C PHE A 132 -28.55 -12.83 -21.80
N LEU A 133 -27.49 -13.64 -21.70
CA LEU A 133 -27.42 -14.93 -22.38
C LEU A 133 -28.48 -15.91 -21.87
N ALA A 134 -28.79 -15.89 -20.58
CA ALA A 134 -29.82 -16.75 -19.98
C ALA A 134 -31.26 -16.22 -20.19
N SER A 135 -31.42 -15.03 -20.76
CA SER A 135 -32.74 -14.43 -20.99
C SER A 135 -33.53 -15.24 -22.01
N ASP A 136 -34.76 -15.62 -21.65
CA ASP A 136 -35.67 -16.37 -22.52
C ASP A 136 -35.87 -15.67 -23.87
N ALA A 137 -36.06 -14.35 -23.87
CA ALA A 137 -36.24 -13.58 -25.09
C ALA A 137 -35.02 -13.65 -26.03
N PHE A 138 -33.81 -13.64 -25.46
CA PHE A 138 -32.58 -13.80 -26.26
C PHE A 138 -32.43 -15.24 -26.75
N GLN A 139 -32.65 -16.23 -25.88
CA GLN A 139 -32.55 -17.64 -26.23
C GLN A 139 -33.53 -18.01 -27.34
N GLU A 140 -34.81 -17.65 -27.20
CA GLU A 140 -35.84 -17.92 -28.20
C GLU A 140 -35.49 -17.32 -29.56
N GLU A 141 -35.08 -16.05 -29.60
CA GLU A 141 -34.68 -15.38 -30.84
C GLU A 141 -33.40 -16.01 -31.44
N ALA A 142 -32.42 -16.33 -30.60
CA ALA A 142 -31.18 -16.97 -31.04
C ALA A 142 -31.43 -18.37 -31.62
N PHE A 143 -32.27 -19.19 -30.96
CA PHE A 143 -32.67 -20.51 -31.46
C PHE A 143 -33.50 -20.40 -32.74
N ALA A 144 -34.44 -19.46 -32.82
CA ALA A 144 -35.22 -19.23 -34.03
C ALA A 144 -34.30 -18.86 -35.20
N ARG A 145 -33.39 -17.91 -34.99
CA ARG A 145 -32.43 -17.49 -36.02
C ARG A 145 -31.48 -18.60 -36.43
N MET A 146 -30.98 -19.38 -35.48
CA MET A 146 -30.12 -20.53 -35.75
C MET A 146 -30.86 -21.60 -36.56
N ASN A 147 -32.12 -21.88 -36.20
CA ASN A 147 -32.97 -22.82 -36.95
C ASN A 147 -33.21 -22.35 -38.39
N ASP A 148 -33.47 -21.06 -38.60
CA ASP A 148 -33.65 -20.51 -39.95
C ASP A 148 -32.36 -20.61 -40.78
N LEU A 149 -31.21 -20.36 -40.16
CA LEU A 149 -29.91 -20.57 -40.81
C LEU A 149 -29.68 -22.04 -41.17
N PHE A 150 -30.02 -22.98 -40.28
CA PHE A 150 -29.91 -24.41 -40.56
C PHE A 150 -30.86 -24.85 -41.67
N LYS A 151 -32.10 -24.35 -41.69
CA LYS A 151 -33.05 -24.60 -42.78
C LYS A 151 -32.52 -24.07 -44.11
N ALA A 152 -32.02 -22.84 -44.14
CA ALA A 152 -31.46 -22.24 -45.33
C ALA A 152 -30.22 -23.01 -45.82
N TRP A 153 -29.31 -23.37 -44.91
CA TRP A 153 -28.14 -24.17 -45.22
C TRP A 153 -28.53 -25.58 -45.71
N GLY A 154 -29.50 -26.23 -45.09
CA GLY A 154 -30.01 -27.53 -45.52
C GLY A 154 -30.64 -27.53 -46.92
N GLN A 155 -30.95 -26.36 -47.49
CA GLN A 155 -31.39 -26.24 -48.88
C GLN A 155 -30.25 -26.17 -49.90
N THR A 156 -29.02 -25.89 -49.47
CA THR A 156 -27.85 -25.86 -50.35
C THR A 156 -27.47 -27.28 -50.81
N LEU A 157 -26.62 -27.37 -51.84
CA LEU A 157 -26.15 -28.66 -52.33
C LEU A 157 -25.30 -29.38 -51.28
N GLU A 158 -24.44 -28.63 -50.60
CA GLU A 158 -23.58 -29.11 -49.52
C GLU A 158 -24.41 -29.59 -48.33
N GLY A 159 -25.40 -28.81 -47.90
CA GLY A 159 -26.29 -29.19 -46.80
C GLY A 159 -27.10 -30.44 -47.13
N LYS A 160 -27.63 -30.56 -48.36
CA LYS A 160 -28.35 -31.77 -48.82
C LYS A 160 -27.45 -32.99 -48.97
N ALA A 161 -26.19 -32.79 -49.38
CA ALA A 161 -25.22 -33.87 -49.46
C ALA A 161 -24.87 -34.38 -48.06
N PHE A 162 -24.58 -33.46 -47.13
CA PHE A 162 -24.31 -33.77 -45.73
C PHE A 162 -25.48 -34.49 -45.04
N ALA A 163 -26.70 -33.97 -45.17
CA ALA A 163 -27.87 -34.60 -44.56
C ALA A 163 -28.10 -36.03 -45.09
N ARG A 164 -27.81 -36.28 -46.37
CA ARG A 164 -27.87 -37.64 -46.96
C ARG A 164 -26.76 -38.54 -46.45
N SER A 165 -25.53 -38.06 -46.34
CA SER A 165 -24.41 -38.87 -45.84
C SER A 165 -24.62 -39.24 -44.37
N GLU A 166 -24.99 -38.27 -43.53
CA GLU A 166 -25.32 -38.50 -42.13
C GLU A 166 -26.50 -39.45 -42.00
N GLY A 167 -27.62 -39.17 -42.65
CA GLY A 167 -28.81 -40.02 -42.58
C GLY A 167 -28.54 -41.46 -43.03
N THR A 168 -27.70 -41.66 -44.05
CA THR A 168 -27.27 -42.99 -44.50
C THR A 168 -26.40 -43.68 -43.45
N SER A 169 -25.48 -42.95 -42.82
CA SER A 169 -24.63 -43.46 -41.74
C SER A 169 -25.49 -43.94 -40.56
N TRP A 170 -26.42 -43.10 -40.10
CA TRP A 170 -27.34 -43.41 -39.01
C TRP A 170 -28.23 -44.61 -39.31
N TYR A 171 -28.77 -44.68 -40.53
CA TYR A 171 -29.57 -45.83 -40.97
C TYR A 171 -28.75 -47.13 -40.95
N ASN A 172 -27.54 -47.11 -41.52
CA ASN A 172 -26.66 -48.28 -41.55
C ASN A 172 -26.25 -48.72 -40.15
N LEU A 173 -25.92 -47.78 -39.27
CA LEU A 173 -25.59 -48.06 -37.87
C LEU A 173 -26.78 -48.70 -37.15
N GLY A 174 -27.99 -48.14 -37.31
CA GLY A 174 -29.21 -48.70 -36.73
C GLY A 174 -29.50 -50.11 -37.25
N LEU A 175 -29.37 -50.34 -38.55
CA LEU A 175 -29.57 -51.65 -39.16
C LEU A 175 -28.55 -52.69 -38.65
N PHE A 176 -27.28 -52.30 -38.56
CA PHE A 176 -26.23 -53.15 -38.02
C PHE A 176 -26.52 -53.53 -36.56
N ARG A 177 -26.91 -52.56 -35.72
CA ARG A 177 -27.30 -52.83 -34.33
C ARG A 177 -28.51 -53.77 -34.23
N ALA A 178 -29.53 -53.57 -35.06
CA ALA A 178 -30.68 -54.46 -35.09
C ALA A 178 -30.29 -55.90 -35.46
N GLN A 179 -29.42 -56.07 -36.47
CA GLN A 179 -28.91 -57.39 -36.85
C GLN A 179 -28.11 -58.07 -35.74
N GLN A 180 -27.28 -57.31 -35.01
CA GLN A 180 -26.54 -57.84 -33.86
C GLN A 180 -27.48 -58.36 -32.78
N VAL A 181 -28.45 -57.54 -32.35
CA VAL A 181 -29.43 -57.92 -31.31
C VAL A 181 -30.20 -59.19 -31.70
N LEU A 182 -30.69 -59.26 -32.94
CA LEU A 182 -31.42 -60.44 -33.40
C LEU A 182 -30.52 -61.68 -33.42
N SER A 183 -29.27 -61.55 -33.86
CA SER A 183 -28.32 -62.66 -33.90
C SER A 183 -27.98 -63.16 -32.50
N ASP A 184 -27.71 -62.25 -31.57
CA ASP A 184 -27.35 -62.58 -30.19
C ASP A 184 -28.51 -63.29 -29.46
N ARG A 185 -29.73 -62.79 -29.61
CA ARG A 185 -30.93 -63.42 -29.05
C ARG A 185 -31.20 -64.80 -29.63
N PHE A 186 -31.06 -64.96 -30.94
CA PHE A 186 -31.19 -66.27 -31.59
C PHE A 186 -30.19 -67.29 -31.05
N LEU A 187 -28.92 -66.88 -30.86
CA LEU A 187 -27.88 -67.73 -30.28
C LEU A 187 -28.12 -68.05 -28.80
N ALA A 188 -28.73 -67.13 -28.06
CA ALA A 188 -29.10 -67.31 -26.66
C ALA A 188 -30.40 -68.12 -26.46
N GLY A 189 -31.18 -68.34 -27.54
CA GLY A 189 -32.50 -68.97 -27.46
C GLY A 189 -33.57 -68.07 -26.84
N GLU A 190 -33.38 -66.75 -26.89
CA GLU A 190 -34.33 -65.74 -26.41
C GLU A 190 -35.33 -65.36 -27.51
N ASP A 191 -36.52 -64.92 -27.11
CA ASP A 191 -37.54 -64.45 -28.04
C ASP A 191 -37.10 -63.16 -28.75
N PHE A 192 -37.49 -63.02 -30.02
CA PHE A 192 -37.22 -61.81 -30.79
C PHE A 192 -38.04 -60.62 -30.27
N PRO A 193 -37.54 -59.37 -30.42
CA PRO A 193 -38.31 -58.18 -30.09
C PRO A 193 -39.61 -58.14 -30.90
N GLU A 194 -40.72 -57.78 -30.26
CA GLU A 194 -41.99 -57.60 -30.96
C GLU A 194 -41.89 -56.44 -31.95
N PRO A 195 -42.45 -56.57 -33.17
CA PRO A 195 -42.57 -55.45 -34.09
C PRO A 195 -43.46 -54.37 -33.44
N SER A 196 -42.96 -53.14 -33.36
CA SER A 196 -43.75 -52.00 -32.92
C SER A 196 -44.14 -51.12 -34.10
N ASP A 197 -45.43 -50.83 -34.21
CA ASP A 197 -45.96 -49.82 -35.13
C ASP A 197 -45.94 -48.41 -34.51
N ASN A 198 -45.69 -48.31 -33.20
CA ASN A 198 -45.62 -47.05 -32.45
C ASN A 198 -44.18 -46.80 -31.96
N LEU A 199 -43.58 -45.69 -32.39
CA LEU A 199 -42.24 -45.29 -31.97
C LEU A 199 -42.14 -45.04 -30.46
N ASP A 200 -43.23 -44.61 -29.81
CA ASP A 200 -43.24 -44.34 -28.37
C ASP A 200 -43.26 -45.63 -27.52
N GLU A 201 -43.68 -46.75 -28.12
CA GLU A 201 -43.71 -48.08 -27.48
C GLU A 201 -42.46 -48.91 -27.79
N LEU A 202 -41.58 -48.41 -28.67
CA LEU A 202 -40.35 -49.10 -29.05
C LEU A 202 -39.35 -49.09 -27.90
N ASP A 203 -39.07 -50.26 -27.33
CA ASP A 203 -38.01 -50.40 -26.33
C ASP A 203 -36.62 -50.31 -26.99
N THR A 204 -36.08 -49.09 -27.01
CA THR A 204 -34.75 -48.80 -27.55
C THR A 204 -33.61 -49.32 -26.68
N SER A 205 -33.88 -49.69 -25.41
CA SER A 205 -32.84 -50.18 -24.49
C SER A 205 -32.22 -51.50 -24.96
N ILE A 206 -32.99 -52.30 -25.70
CA ILE A 206 -32.56 -53.57 -26.28
C ILE A 206 -31.47 -53.35 -27.33
N TYR A 207 -31.54 -52.24 -28.07
CA TYR A 207 -30.58 -51.89 -29.12
C TYR A 207 -29.39 -51.08 -28.60
N TYR A 208 -29.53 -50.45 -27.42
CA TYR A 208 -28.52 -49.59 -26.80
C TYR A 208 -28.39 -49.85 -25.28
N PRO A 209 -27.86 -51.02 -24.86
CA PRO A 209 -27.90 -51.48 -23.47
C PRO A 209 -27.09 -50.63 -22.47
N ASN A 210 -26.16 -49.80 -22.95
CA ASN A 210 -25.35 -48.89 -22.10
C ASN A 210 -25.89 -47.46 -22.07
N GLY A 211 -27.09 -47.18 -22.58
CA GLY A 211 -27.61 -45.81 -22.71
C GLY A 211 -26.71 -44.91 -23.58
N GLY A 212 -25.91 -45.54 -24.45
CA GLY A 212 -24.86 -44.88 -25.20
C GLY A 212 -25.43 -43.99 -26.28
N ASN A 213 -25.24 -42.68 -26.12
CA ASN A 213 -25.42 -41.70 -27.18
C ASN A 213 -24.60 -42.17 -28.40
N PRO A 214 -25.24 -42.54 -29.52
CA PRO A 214 -24.56 -43.25 -30.61
C PRO A 214 -23.64 -42.34 -31.44
N ALA A 215 -23.46 -41.07 -31.04
CA ALA A 215 -22.58 -40.09 -31.68
C ALA A 215 -21.07 -40.24 -31.34
N GLY A 216 -20.68 -41.23 -30.53
CA GLY A 216 -19.34 -41.27 -29.92
C GLY A 216 -18.30 -42.21 -30.54
N GLU A 217 -18.68 -43.20 -31.35
CA GLU A 217 -17.71 -44.15 -31.92
C GLU A 217 -17.47 -43.85 -33.40
N GLN A 218 -16.62 -42.85 -33.68
CA GLN A 218 -15.90 -42.83 -34.94
C GLN A 218 -14.83 -43.93 -34.91
N PRO A 219 -14.76 -44.84 -35.90
CA PRO A 219 -13.59 -45.67 -36.07
C PRO A 219 -12.43 -44.77 -36.53
N ASN A 220 -11.36 -44.71 -35.73
CA ASN A 220 -10.09 -44.18 -36.18
C ASN A 220 -9.68 -44.91 -37.46
N ALA A 221 -9.60 -44.17 -38.57
CA ALA A 221 -9.01 -44.66 -39.80
C ALA A 221 -7.48 -44.51 -39.70
N GLU A 222 -6.78 -45.63 -39.66
CA GLU A 222 -5.39 -45.74 -40.15
C GLU A 222 -5.37 -45.80 -41.68
#